data_AF-A0A522WH08-F1
#
_entry.id   AF-A0A522WH08-F1
#
_cell.length_a   1.000
_cell.length_b   1.000
_cell.length_c   1.000
_cell.angle_alpha   90.00
_cell.angle_beta   90.00
_cell.angle_gamma   90.00
#
_symmetry.space_group_name_H-M   'P 1'
#
loop_
_entity.id
_entity.type
_entity.pdbx_description
1 polymer ?
#
loop_
_entity_poly.entity_id
_entity_poly.type
_entity_poly.pdbx_seq_one_letter_code
_entity_poly.pdbx_strand_id
1 'polypeptide(L)'
;MRRIALLFFLTLILAGCALKQAATEKTVSTANYPKTVAILPFGNQTDDTEISAQVRQSFSNHFSSKPFQNINLKVVEEKTALLEKTSGKTLFDIASKDASDAVGADGLIYGRVTDFKKVYAVAYSQMGVEAEVWMINAKTGEEIWRFKDAVRYHEGGASLSPLGIVMTAVSAAMNLREIQRVRVVNEIGWKLNEKIPVPPELKFAQKPAIKNVLSNAKEGPFGKGKTVKVAAEGEKGMLGFFDIGAFKKALPAKEVAPGEYLGEYVAMPGDNAKEAPLIFYLRRPSGEEAQWLDITGFITVNTTPPPGISALKGRGFSDRVELNWAGVKSAVLKGYQVRRSKKPLSDYEDSGFTEEERYTDKTIKPGELFYYKVFTIDTAGNAAETSDTVRLALRDEAIKELPPRIDKDTTLLAGAYLVKGTVTVASGVTLTLMPDTKVYFDADSALKVSGSLVAEGEKDSWIEFIPQKENIKFDGIYLESGASKIAFGRVKGAQTGITTKNAEAVITNSVL
;
A
#
# COMPACT_ATOMS: atom_id res chain seq x y z
N MET A 1 34.31 -65.71 28.53
CA MET A 1 34.80 -66.28 27.26
C MET A 1 33.62 -66.87 26.49
N ARG A 2 33.50 -66.49 25.22
CA ARG A 2 32.37 -66.74 24.30
C ARG A 2 32.34 -68.19 23.77
N ARG A 3 31.13 -68.70 23.49
CA ARG A 3 30.74 -69.61 22.37
C ARG A 3 29.21 -69.74 22.41
N ILE A 4 28.47 -68.94 21.63
CA ILE A 4 27.86 -69.25 20.31
C ILE A 4 26.91 -70.47 20.37
N ALA A 5 25.61 -70.19 20.32
CA ALA A 5 24.60 -71.04 19.69
C ALA A 5 23.55 -70.13 19.03
N LEU A 6 23.48 -70.25 17.69
CA LEU A 6 22.53 -69.58 16.80
C LEU A 6 21.11 -70.12 17.07
N LEU A 7 20.13 -69.24 17.24
CA LEU A 7 18.71 -69.55 17.07
C LEU A 7 18.16 -68.67 15.95
N PHE A 8 17.92 -69.30 14.79
CA PHE A 8 17.14 -68.72 13.69
C PHE A 8 15.67 -68.75 14.09
N PHE A 9 15.08 -67.58 14.40
CA PHE A 9 13.63 -67.43 14.50
C PHE A 9 13.09 -67.06 13.12
N LEU A 10 12.37 -68.00 12.53
CA LEU A 10 11.64 -67.88 11.27
C LEU A 10 10.39 -67.02 11.53
N THR A 11 10.43 -65.72 11.22
CA THR A 11 9.24 -64.86 11.26
C THR A 11 8.44 -65.02 9.96
N LEU A 12 7.27 -65.67 10.07
CA LEU A 12 6.23 -65.73 9.05
C LEU A 12 5.80 -64.30 8.66
N ILE A 13 6.02 -63.92 7.41
CA ILE A 13 5.42 -62.73 6.79
C ILE A 13 4.02 -63.13 6.30
N LEU A 14 2.99 -62.79 7.07
CA LEU A 14 1.61 -62.83 6.58
C LEU A 14 1.42 -61.70 5.57
N ALA A 15 1.48 -62.06 4.28
CA ALA A 15 1.07 -61.19 3.19
C ALA A 15 -0.45 -60.98 3.24
N GLY A 16 -0.88 -59.95 3.97
CA GLY A 16 -2.24 -59.42 3.89
C GLY A 16 -2.43 -58.70 2.56
N CYS A 17 -2.86 -59.42 1.53
CA CYS A 17 -3.42 -58.83 0.31
C CYS A 17 -4.70 -58.07 0.69
N ALA A 18 -4.59 -56.75 0.87
CA ALA A 18 -5.76 -55.89 0.84
C ALA A 18 -6.29 -55.86 -0.60
N LEU A 19 -7.37 -56.59 -0.87
CA LEU A 19 -8.15 -56.41 -2.10
C LEU A 19 -8.60 -54.95 -2.15
N LYS A 20 -8.02 -54.17 -3.07
CA LYS A 20 -8.66 -52.95 -3.57
C LYS A 20 -9.99 -53.37 -4.19
N GLN A 21 -11.10 -53.02 -3.54
CA GLN A 21 -12.39 -53.00 -4.21
C GLN A 21 -12.27 -52.03 -5.39
N ALA A 22 -12.28 -52.58 -6.59
CA ALA A 22 -12.47 -51.80 -7.80
C ALA A 22 -13.85 -51.16 -7.71
N ALA A 23 -13.88 -49.82 -7.60
CA ALA A 23 -15.10 -49.06 -7.74
C ALA A 23 -15.68 -49.40 -9.12
N THR A 24 -16.88 -49.94 -9.14
CA THR A 24 -17.61 -50.25 -10.35
C THR A 24 -17.88 -48.91 -11.04
N GLU A 25 -17.18 -48.62 -12.14
CA GLU A 25 -17.48 -47.47 -12.99
C GLU A 25 -18.92 -47.64 -13.49
N LYS A 26 -19.87 -46.91 -12.89
CA LYS A 26 -21.18 -46.72 -13.49
C LYS A 26 -20.96 -45.97 -14.79
N THR A 27 -21.08 -46.68 -15.91
CA THR A 27 -21.18 -46.08 -17.24
C THR A 27 -22.45 -45.25 -17.29
N VAL A 28 -22.34 -43.97 -16.97
CA VAL A 28 -23.43 -43.00 -17.15
C VAL A 28 -23.71 -42.92 -18.65
N SER A 29 -24.94 -43.24 -19.04
CA SER A 29 -25.41 -43.08 -20.42
C SER A 29 -25.20 -41.61 -20.86
N THR A 30 -24.48 -41.41 -21.97
CA THR A 30 -24.12 -40.08 -22.50
C THR A 30 -25.34 -39.21 -22.85
N ALA A 31 -26.51 -39.82 -23.04
CA ALA A 31 -27.77 -39.14 -23.36
C ALA A 31 -28.30 -38.21 -22.24
N ASN A 32 -27.84 -38.38 -21.00
CA ASN A 32 -28.33 -37.63 -19.83
C ASN A 32 -27.34 -36.58 -19.29
N TYR A 33 -26.31 -36.20 -20.04
CA TYR A 33 -25.34 -35.20 -19.56
C TYR A 33 -25.89 -33.76 -19.72
N PRO A 34 -25.83 -32.92 -18.66
CA PRO A 34 -26.26 -31.52 -18.75
C PRO A 34 -25.44 -30.69 -19.74
N LYS A 35 -26.11 -29.81 -20.50
CA LYS A 35 -25.45 -28.86 -21.41
C LYS A 35 -25.07 -27.56 -20.69
N THR A 36 -26.02 -27.01 -19.94
CA THR A 36 -25.82 -25.80 -19.14
C THR A 36 -25.56 -26.17 -17.69
N VAL A 37 -24.46 -25.66 -17.13
CA VAL A 37 -23.98 -26.02 -15.80
C VAL A 37 -23.79 -24.80 -14.92
N ALA A 38 -24.26 -24.87 -13.68
CA ALA A 38 -23.99 -23.89 -12.64
C ALA A 38 -23.06 -24.49 -11.57
N ILE A 39 -21.95 -23.82 -11.31
CA ILE A 39 -21.05 -24.15 -10.20
C ILE A 39 -21.51 -23.35 -8.99
N LEU A 40 -22.19 -24.05 -8.07
CA LEU A 40 -22.79 -23.48 -6.89
C LEU A 40 -21.74 -23.06 -5.85
N PRO A 41 -22.06 -22.14 -4.92
CA PRO A 41 -21.24 -21.87 -3.74
C PRO A 41 -20.80 -23.15 -3.04
N PHE A 42 -19.49 -23.28 -2.76
CA PHE A 42 -18.96 -24.45 -2.08
C PHE A 42 -19.12 -24.30 -0.57
N GLY A 43 -19.50 -25.39 0.09
CA GLY A 43 -19.56 -25.46 1.55
C GLY A 43 -18.16 -25.40 2.16
N ASN A 44 -18.08 -24.92 3.40
CA ASN A 44 -16.81 -24.79 4.12
C ASN A 44 -16.91 -25.48 5.48
N GLN A 45 -16.13 -26.55 5.68
CA GLN A 45 -16.04 -27.30 6.94
C GLN A 45 -14.72 -27.03 7.67
N THR A 46 -14.10 -25.88 7.40
CA THR A 46 -12.80 -25.48 7.94
C THR A 46 -12.90 -24.13 8.64
N ASP A 47 -11.87 -23.77 9.42
CA ASP A 47 -11.81 -22.48 10.11
C ASP A 47 -11.40 -21.31 9.20
N ASP A 48 -10.95 -21.56 7.97
CA ASP A 48 -10.57 -20.49 7.03
C ASP A 48 -11.80 -20.05 6.23
N THR A 49 -12.25 -18.82 6.43
CA THR A 49 -13.50 -18.31 5.83
C THR A 49 -13.46 -18.14 4.31
N GLU A 50 -12.27 -18.07 3.70
CA GLU A 50 -12.09 -17.76 2.28
C GLU A 50 -11.85 -19.00 1.41
N ILE A 51 -11.39 -20.10 2.00
CA ILE A 51 -10.86 -21.26 1.25
C ILE A 51 -11.88 -21.88 0.31
N SER A 52 -13.16 -21.98 0.70
CA SER A 52 -14.20 -22.57 -0.17
C SER A 52 -14.47 -21.73 -1.41
N ALA A 53 -14.45 -20.40 -1.28
CA ALA A 53 -14.58 -19.49 -2.41
C ALA A 53 -13.37 -19.60 -3.34
N GLN A 54 -12.16 -19.67 -2.80
CA GLN A 54 -10.92 -19.84 -3.56
C GLN A 54 -10.89 -21.17 -4.33
N VAL A 55 -11.27 -22.28 -3.67
CA VAL A 55 -11.35 -23.61 -4.31
C VAL A 55 -12.45 -23.65 -5.38
N ARG A 56 -13.63 -23.06 -5.13
CA ARG A 56 -14.69 -22.92 -6.14
C ARG A 56 -14.21 -22.14 -7.36
N GLN A 57 -13.54 -21.01 -7.14
CA GLN A 57 -13.02 -20.17 -8.22
C GLN A 57 -11.98 -20.91 -9.06
N SER A 58 -11.02 -21.57 -8.40
CA SER A 58 -10.02 -22.41 -9.08
C SER A 58 -10.66 -23.55 -9.86
N PHE A 59 -11.60 -24.28 -9.24
CA PHE A 59 -12.36 -25.33 -9.92
C PHE A 59 -13.06 -24.78 -11.18
N SER A 60 -13.71 -23.62 -11.08
CA SER A 60 -14.38 -22.97 -12.20
C SER A 60 -13.42 -22.51 -13.30
N ASN A 61 -12.24 -22.01 -12.94
CA ASN A 61 -11.22 -21.60 -13.92
C ASN A 61 -10.81 -22.80 -14.78
N HIS A 62 -10.51 -23.95 -14.16
CA HIS A 62 -10.19 -25.18 -14.89
C HIS A 62 -11.41 -25.74 -15.67
N PHE A 63 -12.60 -25.71 -15.07
CA PHE A 63 -13.84 -26.19 -15.68
C PHE A 63 -14.25 -25.38 -16.92
N SER A 64 -13.81 -24.13 -17.03
CA SER A 64 -14.12 -23.25 -18.18
C SER A 64 -13.58 -23.76 -19.53
N SER A 65 -12.60 -24.66 -19.48
CA SER A 65 -12.03 -25.35 -20.65
C SER A 65 -12.83 -26.59 -21.08
N LYS A 66 -13.75 -27.08 -20.24
CA LYS A 66 -14.62 -28.22 -20.53
C LYS A 66 -15.79 -27.79 -21.42
N PRO A 67 -16.38 -28.69 -22.23
CA PRO A 67 -17.42 -28.33 -23.19
C PRO A 67 -18.81 -28.19 -22.56
N PHE A 68 -18.92 -27.39 -21.50
CA PHE A 68 -20.17 -27.05 -20.83
C PHE A 68 -20.48 -25.55 -20.98
N GLN A 69 -21.75 -25.22 -21.12
CA GLN A 69 -22.19 -23.82 -21.05
C GLN A 69 -22.30 -23.40 -19.59
N ASN A 70 -21.30 -22.66 -19.11
CA ASN A 70 -21.24 -22.25 -17.71
C ASN A 70 -22.03 -20.98 -17.45
N ILE A 71 -22.85 -20.99 -16.39
CA ILE A 71 -23.41 -19.76 -15.84
C ILE A 71 -22.30 -18.99 -15.11
N ASN A 72 -22.28 -17.67 -15.26
CA ASN A 72 -21.32 -16.80 -14.58
C ASN A 72 -21.42 -16.97 -13.05
N LEU A 73 -20.28 -17.15 -12.37
CA LEU A 73 -20.24 -17.43 -10.92
C LEU A 73 -20.94 -16.36 -10.08
N LYS A 74 -20.82 -15.08 -10.45
CA LYS A 74 -21.46 -13.96 -9.74
C LYS A 74 -22.98 -14.02 -9.87
N VAL A 75 -23.48 -14.36 -11.06
CA VAL A 75 -24.91 -14.55 -11.30
C VAL A 75 -25.44 -15.75 -10.49
N VAL A 76 -24.67 -16.85 -10.42
CA VAL A 76 -25.03 -17.99 -9.57
C VAL A 76 -25.08 -17.57 -8.10
N GLU A 77 -24.10 -16.82 -7.63
CA GLU A 77 -24.01 -16.35 -6.24
C GLU A 77 -25.18 -15.45 -5.84
N GLU A 78 -25.50 -14.43 -6.65
CA GLU A 78 -26.63 -13.53 -6.41
C GLU A 78 -27.97 -14.28 -6.35
N LYS A 79 -28.18 -15.21 -7.28
CA LYS A 79 -29.42 -16.00 -7.36
C LYS A 79 -29.55 -17.01 -6.24
N THR A 80 -28.46 -17.70 -5.88
CA THR A 80 -28.46 -18.69 -4.79
C THR A 80 -28.61 -18.02 -3.43
N ALA A 81 -27.95 -16.89 -3.20
CA ALA A 81 -28.13 -16.09 -1.98
C ALA A 81 -29.58 -15.58 -1.82
N LEU A 82 -30.20 -15.13 -2.91
CA LEU A 82 -31.62 -14.75 -2.88
C LEU A 82 -32.51 -15.97 -2.55
N LEU A 83 -32.22 -17.14 -3.12
CA LEU A 83 -32.97 -18.36 -2.91
C LEU A 83 -32.87 -18.88 -1.46
N GLU A 84 -31.67 -18.88 -0.88
CA GLU A 84 -31.47 -19.25 0.54
C GLU A 84 -32.22 -18.27 1.45
N LYS A 85 -32.15 -16.97 1.15
CA LYS A 85 -32.86 -15.93 1.92
C LYS A 85 -34.38 -16.10 1.87
N THR A 86 -34.96 -16.44 0.71
CA THR A 86 -36.41 -16.59 0.57
C THR A 86 -36.92 -17.92 1.09
N SER A 87 -36.13 -19.00 0.99
CA SER A 87 -36.52 -20.33 1.46
C SER A 87 -36.23 -20.57 2.94
N GLY A 88 -35.30 -19.82 3.54
CA GLY A 88 -34.81 -20.06 4.91
C GLY A 88 -33.99 -21.36 5.04
N LYS A 89 -33.62 -21.99 3.93
CA LYS A 89 -32.83 -23.24 3.88
C LYS A 89 -31.45 -22.95 3.30
N THR A 90 -30.47 -23.78 3.65
CA THR A 90 -29.16 -23.75 2.99
C THR A 90 -29.26 -24.35 1.59
N LEU A 91 -28.38 -23.95 0.68
CA LEU A 91 -28.35 -24.44 -0.69
C LEU A 91 -28.21 -25.96 -0.79
N PHE A 92 -27.61 -26.60 0.22
CA PHE A 92 -27.48 -28.05 0.31
C PHE A 92 -28.79 -28.77 0.70
N ASP A 93 -29.73 -28.05 1.31
CA ASP A 93 -31.04 -28.56 1.75
C ASP A 93 -32.17 -28.21 0.78
N ILE A 94 -31.88 -27.41 -0.24
CA ILE A 94 -32.82 -27.02 -1.30
C ILE A 94 -32.86 -28.11 -2.35
N ALA A 95 -34.06 -28.44 -2.84
CA ALA A 95 -34.21 -29.43 -3.90
C ALA A 95 -33.44 -28.99 -5.16
N SER A 96 -32.74 -29.91 -5.80
CA SER A 96 -31.91 -29.61 -6.98
C SER A 96 -32.72 -28.97 -8.12
N LYS A 97 -34.01 -29.28 -8.22
CA LYS A 97 -34.92 -28.65 -9.18
C LYS A 97 -35.11 -27.16 -8.89
N ASP A 98 -35.37 -26.78 -7.64
CA ASP A 98 -35.60 -25.38 -7.27
C ASP A 98 -34.31 -24.55 -7.44
N ALA A 99 -33.17 -25.13 -7.05
CA ALA A 99 -31.86 -24.53 -7.28
C ALA A 99 -31.56 -24.34 -8.77
N SER A 100 -31.89 -25.33 -9.60
CA SER A 100 -31.76 -25.30 -11.05
C SER A 100 -32.66 -24.25 -11.70
N ASP A 101 -33.92 -24.17 -11.30
CA ASP A 101 -34.89 -23.20 -11.81
C ASP A 101 -34.47 -21.76 -11.46
N ALA A 102 -33.89 -21.55 -10.26
CA ALA A 102 -33.34 -20.26 -9.86
C ALA A 102 -32.14 -19.85 -10.73
N VAL A 103 -31.13 -20.72 -10.86
CA VAL A 103 -29.88 -20.38 -11.58
C VAL A 103 -30.03 -20.44 -13.11
N GLY A 104 -30.93 -21.28 -13.63
CA GLY A 104 -31.16 -21.51 -15.05
C GLY A 104 -30.20 -22.53 -15.67
N ALA A 105 -29.88 -23.62 -14.97
CA ALA A 105 -28.92 -24.64 -15.44
C ALA A 105 -29.47 -26.06 -15.34
N ASP A 106 -29.18 -26.90 -16.34
CA ASP A 106 -29.60 -28.32 -16.37
C ASP A 106 -28.73 -29.20 -15.44
N GLY A 107 -27.55 -28.72 -15.08
CA GLY A 107 -26.59 -29.42 -14.24
C GLY A 107 -26.13 -28.53 -13.11
N LEU A 108 -26.10 -29.09 -11.90
CA LEU A 108 -25.65 -28.39 -10.71
C LEU A 108 -24.38 -29.05 -10.20
N ILE A 109 -23.29 -28.29 -10.14
CA ILE A 109 -22.04 -28.72 -9.49
C ILE A 109 -22.03 -28.15 -8.09
N TYR A 110 -22.05 -29.05 -7.12
CA TYR A 110 -21.86 -28.76 -5.72
C TYR A 110 -20.43 -29.07 -5.33
N GLY A 111 -19.96 -28.43 -4.28
CA GLY A 111 -18.68 -28.77 -3.68
C GLY A 111 -18.62 -28.40 -2.20
N ARG A 112 -17.63 -28.95 -1.51
CA ARG A 112 -17.29 -28.59 -0.14
C ARG A 112 -15.80 -28.76 0.10
N VAL A 113 -15.22 -27.85 0.87
CA VAL A 113 -13.87 -28.02 1.41
C VAL A 113 -13.98 -28.71 2.77
N THR A 114 -13.40 -29.91 2.88
CA THR A 114 -13.55 -30.81 4.05
C THR A 114 -12.37 -30.74 5.01
N ASP A 115 -11.19 -30.34 4.54
CA ASP A 115 -10.00 -30.15 5.38
C ASP A 115 -9.17 -29.01 4.81
N PHE A 116 -8.65 -28.14 5.68
CA PHE A 116 -7.63 -27.16 5.30
C PHE A 116 -6.65 -26.98 6.46
N LYS A 117 -5.48 -27.61 6.32
CA LYS A 117 -4.46 -27.65 7.37
C LYS A 117 -3.34 -26.67 7.08
N LYS A 118 -3.01 -25.87 8.09
CA LYS A 118 -1.87 -24.96 8.12
C LYS A 118 -1.05 -25.28 9.37
N VAL A 119 0.12 -25.88 9.19
CA VAL A 119 1.05 -26.12 10.30
C VAL A 119 2.28 -25.27 10.06
N TYR A 120 2.54 -24.32 10.95
CA TYR A 120 3.71 -23.43 10.88
C TYR A 120 4.53 -23.58 12.17
N ALA A 121 5.56 -24.42 12.13
CA ALA A 121 6.58 -24.55 13.18
C ALA A 121 7.92 -23.98 12.68
N VAL A 122 8.81 -23.58 13.60
CA VAL A 122 10.05 -22.82 13.33
C VAL A 122 10.91 -23.41 12.19
N ALA A 123 10.91 -24.73 12.02
CA ALA A 123 11.66 -25.43 10.97
C ALA A 123 10.78 -26.26 10.01
N TYR A 124 9.44 -26.15 10.11
CA TYR A 124 8.51 -26.99 9.35
C TYR A 124 7.23 -26.23 9.03
N SER A 125 6.96 -26.01 7.74
CA SER A 125 5.71 -25.48 7.22
C SER A 125 4.99 -26.55 6.41
N GLN A 126 3.71 -26.80 6.69
CA GLN A 126 2.85 -27.67 5.91
C GLN A 126 1.54 -26.96 5.57
N MET A 127 1.13 -27.05 4.31
CA MET A 127 -0.17 -26.58 3.85
C MET A 127 -0.86 -27.66 3.03
N GLY A 128 -2.15 -27.90 3.28
CA GLY A 128 -2.93 -28.83 2.48
C GLY A 128 -4.42 -28.55 2.52
N VAL A 129 -5.09 -28.90 1.42
CA VAL A 129 -6.53 -28.76 1.22
C VAL A 129 -7.12 -30.09 0.78
N GLU A 130 -8.32 -30.39 1.25
CA GLU A 130 -9.15 -31.50 0.78
C GLU A 130 -10.50 -30.94 0.35
N ALA A 131 -10.97 -31.35 -0.83
CA ALA A 131 -12.26 -30.94 -1.35
C ALA A 131 -12.99 -32.11 -2.01
N GLU A 132 -14.30 -32.05 -1.89
CA GLU A 132 -15.25 -32.96 -2.53
C GLU A 132 -16.14 -32.14 -3.47
N VAL A 133 -16.33 -32.60 -4.70
CA VAL A 133 -17.23 -32.02 -5.70
C VAL A 133 -18.07 -33.11 -6.33
N TRP A 134 -19.32 -32.79 -6.61
CA TRP A 134 -20.25 -33.70 -7.28
C TRP A 134 -21.19 -32.93 -8.19
N MET A 135 -21.69 -33.61 -9.21
CA MET A 135 -22.62 -33.05 -10.17
C MET A 135 -23.95 -33.79 -10.12
N ILE A 136 -25.04 -33.01 -10.11
CA ILE A 136 -26.40 -33.51 -10.17
C ILE A 136 -27.01 -33.12 -11.52
N ASN A 137 -27.69 -34.06 -12.17
CA ASN A 137 -28.60 -33.76 -13.27
C ASN A 137 -29.88 -33.16 -12.67
N ALA A 138 -30.16 -31.88 -12.93
CA ALA A 138 -31.29 -31.21 -12.32
C ALA A 138 -32.66 -31.71 -12.81
N LYS A 139 -32.72 -32.35 -13.98
CA LYS A 139 -33.96 -32.91 -14.54
C LYS A 139 -34.37 -34.20 -13.86
N THR A 140 -33.39 -35.06 -13.54
CA THR A 140 -33.65 -36.37 -12.91
C THR A 140 -33.43 -36.35 -11.40
N GLY A 141 -32.68 -35.38 -10.88
CA GLY A 141 -32.22 -35.34 -9.48
C GLY A 141 -31.09 -36.33 -9.19
N GLU A 142 -30.60 -37.05 -10.20
CA GLU A 142 -29.58 -38.09 -10.02
C GLU A 142 -28.16 -37.49 -10.01
N GLU A 143 -27.32 -38.06 -9.14
CA GLU A 143 -25.88 -37.79 -9.16
C GLU A 143 -25.23 -38.43 -10.39
N ILE A 144 -24.47 -37.62 -11.13
CA ILE A 144 -23.72 -38.06 -12.32
C ILE A 144 -22.34 -38.59 -11.88
N TRP A 145 -21.64 -37.82 -11.06
CA TRP A 145 -20.32 -38.17 -10.53
C TRP A 145 -20.06 -37.44 -9.22
N ARG A 146 -19.11 -37.98 -8.45
CA ARG A 146 -18.60 -37.42 -7.20
C ARG A 146 -17.12 -37.76 -7.08
N PHE A 147 -16.32 -36.74 -6.80
CA PHE A 147 -14.88 -36.87 -6.62
C PHE A 147 -14.47 -36.20 -5.32
N LYS A 148 -13.54 -36.85 -4.63
CA LYS A 148 -12.86 -36.31 -3.46
C LYS A 148 -11.36 -36.42 -3.68
N ASP A 149 -10.61 -35.38 -3.35
CA ASP A 149 -9.15 -35.38 -3.47
C ASP A 149 -8.52 -34.43 -2.44
N ALA A 150 -7.22 -34.60 -2.23
CA ALA A 150 -6.41 -33.79 -1.33
C ALA A 150 -5.05 -33.43 -1.94
N VAL A 151 -4.60 -32.21 -1.68
CA VAL A 151 -3.26 -31.72 -2.02
C VAL A 151 -2.55 -31.31 -0.74
N ARG A 152 -1.28 -31.70 -0.59
CA ARG A 152 -0.46 -31.37 0.59
C ARG A 152 0.98 -31.06 0.16
N TYR A 153 1.51 -29.96 0.67
CA TYR A 153 2.91 -29.56 0.53
C TYR A 153 3.57 -29.42 1.90
N HIS A 154 4.85 -29.77 1.97
CA HIS A 154 5.69 -29.68 3.16
C HIS A 154 7.03 -29.01 2.81
N GLU A 155 7.53 -28.16 3.70
CA GLU A 155 8.88 -27.58 3.61
C GLU A 155 9.92 -28.49 4.27
N GLY A 156 11.08 -28.67 3.63
CA GLY A 156 12.18 -29.49 4.16
C GLY A 156 13.29 -29.96 3.19
N GLY A 157 13.32 -29.50 1.93
CA GLY A 157 14.35 -29.85 0.95
C GLY A 157 14.54 -28.75 -0.08
N ALA A 158 15.69 -28.74 -0.78
CA ALA A 158 16.06 -27.72 -1.76
C ALA A 158 14.89 -27.39 -2.70
N SER A 159 14.56 -26.09 -2.78
CA SER A 159 13.47 -25.55 -3.60
C SER A 159 13.72 -25.83 -5.09
N LEU A 160 13.24 -26.97 -5.58
CA LEU A 160 13.06 -27.20 -7.01
C LEU A 160 11.73 -26.54 -7.39
N SER A 161 11.80 -25.33 -7.94
CA SER A 161 10.63 -24.49 -8.21
C SER A 161 9.55 -25.24 -9.02
N PRO A 162 8.35 -25.48 -8.46
CA PRO A 162 7.17 -25.94 -9.21
C PRO A 162 6.53 -24.82 -10.04
N LEU A 163 7.03 -23.58 -9.90
CA LEU A 163 6.58 -22.40 -10.65
C LEU A 163 7.56 -22.11 -11.78
N GLY A 164 7.02 -21.65 -12.91
CA GLY A 164 7.82 -21.05 -13.98
C GLY A 164 8.71 -19.90 -13.50
N ILE A 165 9.72 -19.57 -14.29
CA ILE A 165 10.67 -18.48 -14.00
C ILE A 165 9.92 -17.16 -13.79
N VAL A 166 8.89 -16.91 -14.59
CA VAL A 166 8.09 -15.68 -14.56
C VAL A 166 7.25 -15.56 -13.30
N MET A 167 6.63 -16.66 -12.90
CA MET A 167 5.84 -16.75 -11.67
C MET A 167 6.73 -16.49 -10.44
N THR A 168 8.00 -16.89 -10.49
CA THR A 168 9.00 -16.59 -9.44
C THR A 168 9.29 -15.09 -9.35
N ALA A 169 9.38 -14.38 -10.48
CA ALA A 169 9.60 -12.94 -10.51
C ALA A 169 8.45 -12.14 -9.85
N VAL A 170 7.19 -12.58 -10.05
CA VAL A 170 6.02 -11.98 -9.37
C VAL A 170 5.92 -12.44 -7.91
N SER A 171 6.35 -13.65 -7.60
CA SER A 171 6.38 -14.20 -6.25
C SER A 171 7.31 -13.46 -5.28
N ALA A 172 8.36 -12.78 -5.78
CA ALA A 172 9.27 -11.99 -4.93
C ALA A 172 8.55 -10.86 -4.17
N ALA A 173 7.40 -10.42 -4.71
CA ALA A 173 6.49 -9.43 -4.14
C ALA A 173 5.49 -10.03 -3.13
N MET A 174 5.46 -11.37 -2.97
CA MET A 174 4.47 -12.09 -2.18
C MET A 174 5.08 -12.81 -0.97
N ASN A 175 4.25 -13.04 0.05
CA ASN A 175 4.63 -13.90 1.16
C ASN A 175 4.64 -15.39 0.73
N LEU A 176 5.64 -16.16 1.18
CA LEU A 176 5.75 -17.61 0.90
C LEU A 176 4.46 -18.40 1.19
N ARG A 177 3.75 -18.06 2.28
CA ARG A 177 2.49 -18.71 2.67
C ARG A 177 1.39 -18.49 1.63
N GLU A 178 1.41 -17.35 0.97
CA GLU A 178 0.41 -17.00 -0.04
C GLU A 178 0.64 -17.75 -1.34
N ILE A 179 1.91 -17.82 -1.77
CA ILE A 179 2.31 -18.61 -2.93
C ILE A 179 1.92 -20.08 -2.74
N GLN A 180 2.16 -20.64 -1.55
CA GLN A 180 1.76 -22.01 -1.21
C GLN A 180 0.25 -22.21 -1.24
N ARG A 181 -0.52 -21.25 -0.71
CA ARG A 181 -1.99 -21.28 -0.78
C ARG A 181 -2.47 -21.36 -2.23
N VAL A 182 -1.99 -20.47 -3.09
CA VAL A 182 -2.38 -20.45 -4.51
C VAL A 182 -2.07 -21.78 -5.18
N ARG A 183 -0.88 -22.36 -4.93
CA ARG A 183 -0.49 -23.66 -5.50
C ARG A 183 -1.43 -24.79 -5.05
N VAL A 184 -1.64 -24.90 -3.73
CA VAL A 184 -2.51 -25.93 -3.14
C VAL A 184 -3.93 -25.81 -3.70
N VAL A 185 -4.46 -24.58 -3.80
CA VAL A 185 -5.80 -24.29 -4.32
C VAL A 185 -5.91 -24.59 -5.82
N ASN A 186 -4.94 -24.17 -6.63
CA ASN A 186 -4.95 -24.44 -8.07
C ASN A 186 -4.81 -25.93 -8.37
N GLU A 187 -3.91 -26.63 -7.67
CA GLU A 187 -3.72 -28.06 -7.89
C GLU A 187 -4.96 -28.87 -7.50
N ILE A 188 -5.65 -28.53 -6.40
CA ILE A 188 -6.89 -29.25 -6.06
C ILE A 188 -7.98 -29.00 -7.10
N GLY A 189 -8.14 -27.75 -7.58
CA GLY A 189 -9.09 -27.40 -8.62
C GLY A 189 -8.82 -28.15 -9.93
N TRP A 190 -7.54 -28.26 -10.31
CA TRP A 190 -7.08 -29.02 -11.46
C TRP A 190 -7.32 -30.52 -11.31
N LYS A 191 -6.86 -31.15 -10.20
CA LYS A 191 -7.02 -32.60 -9.95
C LYS A 191 -8.47 -33.04 -9.99
N LEU A 192 -9.38 -32.24 -9.43
CA LEU A 192 -10.80 -32.52 -9.46
C LEU A 192 -11.36 -32.43 -10.89
N ASN A 193 -10.90 -31.46 -11.69
CA ASN A 193 -11.33 -31.28 -13.08
C ASN A 193 -10.80 -32.34 -14.05
N GLU A 194 -9.60 -32.89 -13.81
CA GLU A 194 -9.05 -33.96 -14.65
C GLU A 194 -9.92 -35.22 -14.64
N LYS A 195 -10.55 -35.52 -13.50
CA LYS A 195 -11.42 -36.68 -13.33
C LYS A 195 -12.78 -36.53 -14.02
N ILE A 196 -13.16 -35.32 -14.43
CA ILE A 196 -14.48 -35.07 -15.02
C ILE A 196 -14.54 -35.68 -16.42
N PRO A 197 -15.45 -36.64 -16.67
CA PRO A 197 -15.62 -37.25 -17.98
C PRO A 197 -16.17 -36.21 -18.95
N VAL A 198 -15.64 -36.20 -20.17
CA VAL A 198 -16.12 -35.35 -21.26
C VAL A 198 -16.87 -36.24 -22.26
N PRO A 199 -18.20 -36.06 -22.44
CA PRO A 199 -18.95 -36.80 -23.45
C PRO A 199 -18.34 -36.66 -24.86
N PRO A 200 -18.04 -37.76 -25.57
CA PRO A 200 -17.42 -37.72 -26.91
C PRO A 200 -18.22 -36.94 -27.96
N GLU A 201 -19.53 -36.80 -27.74
CA GLU A 201 -20.48 -36.15 -28.64
C GLU A 201 -20.38 -34.61 -28.62
N LEU A 202 -19.72 -34.05 -27.59
CA LEU A 202 -19.51 -32.60 -27.47
C LEU A 202 -18.29 -32.16 -28.29
N LYS A 203 -18.47 -31.91 -29.59
CA LYS A 203 -17.43 -31.35 -30.48
C LYS A 203 -17.35 -29.83 -30.37
N PHE A 204 -16.25 -29.28 -29.86
CA PHE A 204 -16.03 -27.83 -29.79
C PHE A 204 -14.56 -27.46 -29.98
N ALA A 205 -14.30 -26.22 -30.43
CA ALA A 205 -12.96 -25.67 -30.55
C ALA A 205 -12.29 -25.63 -29.17
N GLN A 206 -11.15 -26.30 -29.04
CA GLN A 206 -10.42 -26.41 -27.78
C GLN A 206 -9.86 -25.04 -27.39
N LYS A 207 -10.37 -24.48 -26.29
CA LYS A 207 -9.83 -23.24 -25.72
C LYS A 207 -8.38 -23.46 -25.27
N PRO A 208 -7.54 -22.41 -25.34
CA PRO A 208 -6.18 -22.48 -24.78
C PRO A 208 -6.18 -22.94 -23.33
N ALA A 209 -5.20 -23.74 -22.94
CA ALA A 209 -5.06 -24.17 -21.55
C ALA A 209 -4.36 -23.09 -20.72
N ILE A 210 -4.97 -22.68 -19.61
CA ILE A 210 -4.31 -21.90 -18.55
C ILE A 210 -4.18 -22.84 -17.33
N LYS A 211 -2.97 -22.94 -16.78
CA LYS A 211 -2.67 -23.80 -15.63
C LYS A 211 -2.61 -23.01 -14.34
N ASN A 212 -1.96 -21.85 -14.36
CA ASN A 212 -1.76 -21.01 -13.19
C ASN A 212 -1.79 -19.54 -13.58
N VAL A 213 -2.32 -18.70 -12.70
CA VAL A 213 -2.16 -17.25 -12.72
C VAL A 213 -1.83 -16.78 -11.32
N LEU A 214 -0.93 -15.81 -11.24
CA LEU A 214 -0.50 -15.17 -10.00
C LEU A 214 -0.36 -13.67 -10.26
N SER A 215 -0.84 -12.86 -9.33
CA SER A 215 -0.56 -11.43 -9.34
C SER A 215 -0.04 -10.97 -7.98
N ASN A 216 0.54 -9.77 -7.97
CA ASN A 216 0.92 -9.10 -6.73
C ASN A 216 -0.25 -8.33 -6.08
N ALA A 217 -1.51 -8.74 -6.31
CA ALA A 217 -2.70 -7.98 -5.89
C ALA A 217 -2.66 -7.49 -4.43
N LYS A 218 -2.13 -8.31 -3.52
CA LYS A 218 -2.03 -7.99 -2.09
C LYS A 218 -0.96 -6.96 -1.70
N GLU A 219 -0.09 -6.56 -2.63
CA GLU A 219 0.79 -5.40 -2.42
C GLU A 219 0.03 -4.06 -2.54
N GLY A 220 -1.19 -4.09 -3.08
CA GLY A 220 -2.04 -2.91 -3.19
C GLY A 220 -2.40 -2.31 -1.81
N PRO A 221 -2.84 -1.05 -1.77
CA PRO A 221 -3.19 -0.22 -2.92
C PRO A 221 -1.96 0.30 -3.69
N PHE A 222 -2.04 0.26 -5.03
CA PHE A 222 -0.97 0.70 -5.92
C PHE A 222 -1.03 2.22 -6.13
N GLY A 223 -0.07 2.92 -5.51
CA GLY A 223 0.20 4.35 -5.68
C GLY A 223 0.77 4.73 -7.05
N LYS A 224 0.89 6.03 -7.34
CA LYS A 224 1.50 6.54 -8.57
C LYS A 224 2.89 5.92 -8.80
N GLY A 225 3.12 5.36 -9.99
CA GLY A 225 4.38 4.74 -10.39
C GLY A 225 4.61 3.33 -9.83
N LYS A 226 3.71 2.80 -8.99
CA LYS A 226 3.74 1.39 -8.58
C LYS A 226 3.19 0.49 -9.68
N THR A 227 3.64 -0.76 -9.71
CA THR A 227 3.35 -1.70 -10.80
C THR A 227 2.50 -2.86 -10.32
N VAL A 228 1.34 -3.05 -10.95
CA VAL A 228 0.59 -4.31 -10.91
C VAL A 228 1.28 -5.30 -11.84
N LYS A 229 1.62 -6.48 -11.34
CA LYS A 229 2.26 -7.55 -12.09
C LYS A 229 1.36 -8.77 -12.09
N VAL A 230 1.22 -9.39 -13.25
CA VAL A 230 0.55 -10.68 -13.43
C VAL A 230 1.46 -11.62 -14.17
N ALA A 231 1.58 -12.84 -13.66
CA ALA A 231 2.24 -13.95 -14.31
C ALA A 231 1.21 -15.06 -14.58
N ALA A 232 1.37 -15.75 -15.70
CA ALA A 232 0.56 -16.92 -16.02
C ALA A 232 1.40 -18.03 -16.65
N GLU A 233 1.00 -19.27 -16.39
CA GLU A 233 1.48 -20.47 -17.06
C GLU A 233 0.32 -21.06 -17.88
N GLY A 234 0.57 -21.35 -19.15
CA GLY A 234 -0.43 -21.93 -20.05
C GLY A 234 0.15 -22.50 -21.33
N GLU A 235 -0.68 -22.61 -22.35
CA GLU A 235 -0.28 -23.09 -23.67
C GLU A 235 0.70 -22.11 -24.33
N LYS A 236 1.81 -22.63 -24.89
CA LYS A 236 2.85 -21.83 -25.55
C LYS A 236 2.38 -21.22 -26.88
N GLY A 237 2.94 -20.08 -27.27
CA GLY A 237 2.67 -19.42 -28.55
C GLY A 237 1.30 -18.75 -28.65
N MET A 238 0.58 -18.60 -27.53
CA MET A 238 -0.67 -17.85 -27.44
C MET A 238 -0.42 -16.35 -27.26
N LEU A 239 -1.45 -15.52 -27.52
CA LEU A 239 -1.47 -14.10 -27.18
C LEU A 239 -1.99 -13.93 -25.75
N GLY A 240 -1.18 -13.36 -24.86
CA GLY A 240 -1.55 -13.08 -23.47
C GLY A 240 -2.03 -11.65 -23.26
N PHE A 241 -3.07 -11.47 -22.46
CA PHE A 241 -3.52 -10.15 -22.00
C PHE A 241 -4.27 -10.28 -20.68
N PHE A 242 -4.49 -9.16 -20.00
CA PHE A 242 -5.22 -9.12 -18.75
C PHE A 242 -6.05 -7.85 -18.59
N ASP A 243 -7.09 -7.96 -17.80
CA ASP A 243 -7.97 -6.87 -17.40
C ASP A 243 -7.82 -6.60 -15.90
N ILE A 244 -7.91 -5.33 -15.52
CA ILE A 244 -8.08 -4.87 -14.14
C ILE A 244 -9.52 -4.34 -14.04
N GLY A 245 -10.45 -5.26 -13.76
CA GLY A 245 -11.89 -4.99 -13.70
C GLY A 245 -12.41 -4.23 -14.93
N ALA A 246 -13.29 -3.26 -14.70
CA ALA A 246 -13.72 -2.34 -15.74
C ALA A 246 -12.74 -1.17 -15.96
N PHE A 247 -11.71 -1.04 -15.11
CA PHE A 247 -10.83 0.11 -15.06
C PHE A 247 -9.81 0.11 -16.23
N LYS A 248 -9.14 -1.01 -16.49
CA LYS A 248 -8.25 -1.18 -17.65
C LYS A 248 -8.48 -2.54 -18.27
N LYS A 249 -8.52 -2.58 -19.59
CA LYS A 249 -8.79 -3.80 -20.36
C LYS A 249 -7.74 -4.05 -21.42
N ALA A 250 -7.59 -5.31 -21.81
CA ALA A 250 -6.70 -5.78 -22.85
C ALA A 250 -5.25 -5.31 -22.66
N LEU A 251 -4.78 -5.27 -21.42
CA LEU A 251 -3.38 -4.97 -21.11
C LEU A 251 -2.52 -6.14 -21.58
N PRO A 252 -1.43 -5.90 -22.33
CA PRO A 252 -0.65 -6.98 -22.92
C PRO A 252 0.10 -7.80 -21.85
N ALA A 253 0.15 -9.11 -22.04
CA ALA A 253 1.04 -10.00 -21.31
C ALA A 253 1.93 -10.76 -22.29
N LYS A 254 3.23 -10.57 -22.18
CA LYS A 254 4.22 -11.11 -23.12
C LYS A 254 4.60 -12.54 -22.72
N GLU A 255 4.64 -13.45 -23.69
CA GLU A 255 5.30 -14.74 -23.52
C GLU A 255 6.82 -14.51 -23.42
N VAL A 256 7.39 -14.74 -22.24
CA VAL A 256 8.83 -14.51 -21.99
C VAL A 256 9.62 -15.81 -21.86
N ALA A 257 8.93 -16.94 -21.68
CA ALA A 257 9.43 -18.29 -21.91
C ALA A 257 8.29 -19.14 -22.49
N PRO A 258 8.55 -20.28 -23.17
CA PRO A 258 7.49 -21.09 -23.76
C PRO A 258 6.39 -21.48 -22.75
N GLY A 259 5.19 -20.93 -22.92
CA GLY A 259 4.04 -21.12 -22.03
C GLY A 259 4.05 -20.26 -20.77
N GLU A 260 5.02 -19.36 -20.58
CA GLU A 260 5.08 -18.44 -19.44
C GLU A 260 4.89 -16.98 -19.89
N TYR A 261 3.90 -16.32 -19.29
CA TYR A 261 3.45 -14.99 -19.66
C TYR A 261 3.61 -13.99 -18.52
N LEU A 262 4.12 -12.80 -18.83
CA LEU A 262 4.26 -11.67 -17.89
C LEU A 262 3.51 -10.44 -18.40
N GLY A 263 2.57 -9.94 -17.61
CA GLY A 263 1.91 -8.65 -17.81
C GLY A 263 2.30 -7.68 -16.69
N GLU A 264 2.52 -6.42 -17.05
CA GLU A 264 2.82 -5.36 -16.10
C GLU A 264 1.98 -4.12 -16.42
N TYR A 265 1.47 -3.46 -15.38
CA TYR A 265 0.74 -2.20 -15.48
C TYR A 265 1.26 -1.21 -14.45
N VAL A 266 1.78 -0.07 -14.90
CA VAL A 266 2.23 1.01 -14.03
C VAL A 266 1.07 1.95 -13.78
N ALA A 267 0.75 2.21 -12.50
CA ALA A 267 -0.28 3.15 -12.12
C ALA A 267 0.11 4.59 -12.50
N MET A 268 -0.68 5.20 -13.39
CA MET A 268 -0.48 6.54 -13.93
C MET A 268 -1.24 7.59 -13.11
N PRO A 269 -0.81 8.86 -13.11
CA PRO A 269 -1.57 9.94 -12.47
C PRO A 269 -3.04 9.96 -12.91
N GLY A 270 -3.97 9.94 -11.95
CA GLY A 270 -5.42 9.94 -12.20
C GLY A 270 -6.05 8.55 -12.26
N ASP A 271 -5.25 7.49 -12.32
CA ASP A 271 -5.74 6.12 -12.23
C ASP A 271 -6.27 5.82 -10.83
N ASN A 272 -7.52 5.31 -10.77
CA ASN A 272 -8.13 4.87 -9.53
C ASN A 272 -9.05 3.68 -9.81
N ALA A 273 -8.91 2.62 -9.02
CA ALA A 273 -9.74 1.43 -9.05
C ALA A 273 -9.81 0.84 -7.64
N LYS A 274 -11.01 0.45 -7.20
CA LYS A 274 -11.20 -0.19 -5.90
C LYS A 274 -11.68 -1.62 -6.12
N GLU A 275 -11.01 -2.58 -5.48
CA GLU A 275 -11.42 -3.99 -5.46
C GLU A 275 -11.72 -4.54 -6.88
N ALA A 276 -10.89 -4.17 -7.86
CA ALA A 276 -11.07 -4.60 -9.25
C ALA A 276 -10.58 -6.04 -9.43
N PRO A 277 -11.38 -6.97 -9.99
CA PRO A 277 -10.93 -8.33 -10.26
C PRO A 277 -9.86 -8.32 -11.36
N LEU A 278 -8.84 -9.16 -11.22
CA LEU A 278 -7.87 -9.39 -12.28
C LEU A 278 -8.27 -10.59 -13.11
N ILE A 279 -8.46 -10.40 -14.42
CA ILE A 279 -8.80 -11.49 -15.34
C ILE A 279 -7.67 -11.61 -16.34
N PHE A 280 -7.03 -12.78 -16.38
CA PHE A 280 -6.01 -13.10 -17.38
C PHE A 280 -6.64 -13.87 -18.54
N TYR A 281 -6.14 -13.65 -19.74
CA TYR A 281 -6.62 -14.27 -20.95
C TYR A 281 -5.47 -14.85 -21.76
N LEU A 282 -5.71 -16.03 -22.33
CA LEU A 282 -4.90 -16.58 -23.41
C LEU A 282 -5.77 -16.75 -24.64
N ARG A 283 -5.32 -16.16 -25.76
CA ARG A 283 -6.01 -16.25 -27.05
C ARG A 283 -5.10 -16.89 -28.10
N ARG A 284 -5.63 -17.87 -28.80
CA ARG A 284 -5.00 -18.48 -29.97
C ARG A 284 -5.01 -17.48 -31.14
N PRO A 285 -4.01 -17.46 -32.04
CA PRO A 285 -4.05 -16.61 -33.22
C PRO A 285 -5.29 -16.79 -34.11
N SER A 286 -5.93 -17.97 -34.08
CA SER A 286 -7.19 -18.27 -34.78
C SER A 286 -8.44 -17.71 -34.09
N GLY A 287 -8.34 -17.20 -32.86
CA GLY A 287 -9.38 -16.46 -32.15
C GLY A 287 -9.95 -17.14 -30.91
N GLU A 288 -9.71 -18.43 -30.68
CA GLU A 288 -10.18 -19.14 -29.49
C GLU A 288 -9.51 -18.58 -28.22
N GLU A 289 -10.30 -18.36 -27.18
CA GLU A 289 -9.86 -17.68 -25.98
C GLU A 289 -10.26 -18.45 -24.71
N ALA A 290 -9.34 -18.48 -23.75
CA ALA A 290 -9.57 -18.87 -22.38
C ALA A 290 -9.35 -17.66 -21.47
N GLN A 291 -10.09 -17.62 -20.37
CA GLN A 291 -9.95 -16.62 -19.33
C GLN A 291 -9.75 -17.28 -17.97
N TRP A 292 -9.08 -16.58 -17.08
CA TRP A 292 -8.79 -17.01 -15.72
C TRP A 292 -8.98 -15.83 -14.77
N LEU A 293 -9.93 -15.95 -13.85
CA LEU A 293 -10.10 -14.97 -12.78
C LEU A 293 -9.11 -15.29 -11.66
N ASP A 294 -8.25 -14.33 -11.35
CA ASP A 294 -7.22 -14.47 -10.32
C ASP A 294 -7.84 -14.77 -8.94
N ILE A 295 -7.21 -15.67 -8.19
CA ILE A 295 -7.62 -16.09 -6.85
C ILE A 295 -6.79 -15.44 -5.75
N THR A 296 -5.74 -14.68 -6.10
CA THR A 296 -4.88 -14.01 -5.11
C THR A 296 -5.60 -12.85 -4.43
N GLY A 297 -6.51 -12.17 -5.13
CA GLY A 297 -7.32 -11.10 -4.57
C GLY A 297 -7.71 -10.05 -5.62
N PHE A 298 -8.21 -8.93 -5.12
CA PHE A 298 -8.60 -7.80 -5.94
C PHE A 298 -7.51 -6.74 -6.03
N ILE A 299 -7.41 -6.09 -7.18
CA ILE A 299 -6.49 -4.97 -7.42
C ILE A 299 -7.15 -3.68 -6.94
N THR A 300 -6.43 -2.95 -6.08
CA THR A 300 -6.78 -1.56 -5.75
C THR A 300 -5.68 -0.65 -6.25
N VAL A 301 -6.03 0.30 -7.13
CA VAL A 301 -5.14 1.37 -7.59
C VAL A 301 -5.65 2.67 -6.99
N ASN A 302 -4.79 3.42 -6.33
CA ASN A 302 -5.11 4.75 -5.84
C ASN A 302 -3.94 5.68 -6.16
N THR A 303 -4.14 6.63 -7.06
CA THR A 303 -3.10 7.63 -7.37
C THR A 303 -3.47 9.03 -6.93
N THR A 304 -4.60 9.18 -6.23
CA THR A 304 -5.08 10.46 -5.71
C THR A 304 -4.52 10.68 -4.31
N PRO A 305 -3.69 11.72 -4.10
CA PRO A 305 -3.16 12.00 -2.78
C PRO A 305 -4.25 12.53 -1.83
N PRO A 306 -4.02 12.42 -0.51
CA PRO A 306 -4.89 13.04 0.48
C PRO A 306 -4.78 14.58 0.40
N PRO A 307 -5.70 15.34 1.02
CA PRO A 307 -5.56 16.79 1.14
C PRO A 307 -4.27 17.17 1.88
N GLY A 308 -3.57 18.20 1.41
CA GLY A 308 -2.41 18.75 2.10
C GLY A 308 -2.76 19.35 3.46
N ILE A 309 -1.74 19.51 4.31
CA ILE A 309 -1.91 20.17 5.61
C ILE A 309 -2.16 21.68 5.44
N SER A 310 -2.66 22.31 6.50
CA SER A 310 -2.75 23.77 6.60
C SER A 310 -2.18 24.27 7.94
N ALA A 311 -1.96 25.58 8.04
CA ALA A 311 -1.48 26.24 9.27
C ALA A 311 -0.18 25.63 9.84
N LEU A 312 0.78 25.29 8.98
CA LEU A 312 2.11 24.86 9.42
C LEU A 312 2.79 25.99 10.18
N LYS A 313 3.23 25.70 11.39
CA LYS A 313 4.01 26.59 12.25
C LYS A 313 5.14 25.82 12.89
N GLY A 314 6.10 26.55 13.45
CA GLY A 314 7.13 25.94 14.26
C GLY A 314 7.93 26.94 15.07
N ARG A 315 8.75 26.42 15.96
CA ARG A 315 9.62 27.18 16.85
C ARG A 315 10.97 26.51 16.99
N GLY A 316 12.02 27.32 16.97
CA GLY A 316 13.37 26.91 17.36
C GLY A 316 13.61 27.08 18.85
N PHE A 317 14.04 26.02 19.51
CA PHE A 317 14.62 26.04 20.85
C PHE A 317 16.15 25.96 20.75
N SER A 318 16.85 25.88 21.88
CA SER A 318 18.32 25.77 21.86
C SER A 318 18.82 24.38 21.48
N ASP A 319 18.00 23.33 21.66
CA ASP A 319 18.37 21.93 21.42
C ASP A 319 17.55 21.24 20.32
N ARG A 320 16.46 21.87 19.85
CA ARG A 320 15.52 21.28 18.88
C ARG A 320 14.66 22.30 18.16
N VAL A 321 14.09 21.91 17.04
CA VAL A 321 12.95 22.57 16.41
C VAL A 321 11.69 21.75 16.66
N GLU A 322 10.59 22.43 16.95
CA GLU A 322 9.26 21.83 17.02
C GLU A 322 8.38 22.41 15.90
N LEU A 323 7.66 21.52 15.23
CA LEU A 323 6.70 21.84 14.17
C LEU A 323 5.31 21.35 14.60
N ASN A 324 4.28 22.10 14.22
CA ASN A 324 2.89 21.71 14.37
C ASN A 324 2.04 22.23 13.21
N TRP A 325 0.94 21.54 12.92
CA TRP A 325 0.02 21.91 11.85
C TRP A 325 -1.42 21.51 12.18
N ALA A 326 -2.38 21.96 11.37
CA ALA A 326 -3.75 21.52 11.49
C ALA A 326 -3.91 20.09 10.94
N GLY A 327 -4.56 19.22 11.71
CA GLY A 327 -4.79 17.83 11.34
C GLY A 327 -5.68 17.65 10.13
N VAL A 328 -5.40 16.61 9.33
CA VAL A 328 -6.13 16.26 8.12
C VAL A 328 -7.07 15.08 8.37
N LYS A 329 -8.36 15.26 8.08
CA LYS A 329 -9.34 14.17 8.17
C LYS A 329 -9.43 13.43 6.84
N SER A 330 -8.84 12.23 6.78
CA SER A 330 -8.95 11.35 5.62
C SER A 330 -8.85 9.89 6.04
N ALA A 331 -9.75 9.04 5.52
CA ALA A 331 -9.75 7.59 5.81
C ALA A 331 -8.55 6.85 5.22
N VAL A 332 -7.84 7.48 4.26
CA VAL A 332 -6.65 6.90 3.63
C VAL A 332 -5.35 7.51 4.16
N LEU A 333 -5.42 8.47 5.10
CA LEU A 333 -4.22 9.10 5.65
C LEU A 333 -3.38 8.07 6.41
N LYS A 334 -2.13 7.91 5.98
CA LYS A 334 -1.13 7.11 6.70
C LYS A 334 -0.36 7.97 7.70
N GLY A 335 -0.09 9.23 7.38
CA GLY A 335 0.59 10.17 8.27
C GLY A 335 1.25 11.31 7.50
N TYR A 336 2.30 11.89 8.08
CA TYR A 336 2.95 13.11 7.60
C TYR A 336 4.45 12.89 7.40
N GLN A 337 4.94 13.19 6.20
CA GLN A 337 6.35 13.24 5.88
C GLN A 337 6.87 14.66 6.06
N VAL A 338 7.85 14.83 6.95
CA VAL A 338 8.54 16.10 7.16
C VAL A 338 9.80 16.11 6.30
N ARG A 339 9.98 17.19 5.54
CA ARG A 339 11.17 17.45 4.75
C ARG A 339 11.81 18.76 5.13
N ARG A 340 13.13 18.81 5.06
CA ARG A 340 13.96 19.96 5.44
C ARG A 340 14.96 20.29 4.35
N SER A 341 15.22 21.58 4.14
CA SER A 341 16.29 22.07 3.26
C SER A 341 17.02 23.26 3.89
N LYS A 342 18.24 23.53 3.43
CA LYS A 342 18.95 24.80 3.68
C LYS A 342 18.63 25.87 2.64
N LYS A 343 17.91 25.51 1.58
CA LYS A 343 17.48 26.40 0.50
C LYS A 343 15.95 26.54 0.53
N PRO A 344 15.40 27.73 0.23
CA PRO A 344 13.96 27.96 0.34
C PRO A 344 13.12 27.11 -0.62
N LEU A 345 13.63 26.83 -1.83
CA LEU A 345 12.84 26.27 -2.93
C LEU A 345 13.26 24.87 -3.39
N SER A 346 14.47 24.42 -3.08
CA SER A 346 15.03 23.16 -3.60
C SER A 346 15.70 22.34 -2.50
N ASP A 347 16.17 21.14 -2.85
CA ASP A 347 17.03 20.29 -2.02
C ASP A 347 16.39 19.88 -0.68
N TYR A 348 15.08 19.67 -0.69
CA TYR A 348 14.36 19.15 0.47
C TYR A 348 14.63 17.65 0.63
N GLU A 349 15.19 17.29 1.77
CA GLU A 349 15.49 15.91 2.16
C GLU A 349 14.51 15.43 3.24
N ASP A 350 14.24 14.13 3.27
CA ASP A 350 13.40 13.52 4.28
C ASP A 350 14.04 13.65 5.67
N SER A 351 13.34 14.32 6.58
CA SER A 351 13.77 14.51 7.97
C SER A 351 13.18 13.48 8.91
N GLY A 352 11.92 13.09 8.66
CA GLY A 352 11.23 12.08 9.45
C GLY A 352 9.76 11.92 9.05
N PHE A 353 9.14 10.85 9.56
CA PHE A 353 7.73 10.54 9.37
C PHE A 353 7.04 10.49 10.74
N THR A 354 5.79 10.98 10.82
CA THR A 354 4.99 10.98 12.04
C THR A 354 3.51 10.76 11.71
N GLU A 355 2.78 10.08 12.58
CA GLU A 355 1.31 9.94 12.49
C GLU A 355 0.59 11.04 13.28
N GLU A 356 1.33 11.83 14.06
CA GLU A 356 0.80 12.95 14.85
C GLU A 356 0.88 14.28 14.09
N GLU A 357 0.08 15.27 14.48
CA GLU A 357 0.08 16.64 13.92
C GLU A 357 1.26 17.52 14.40
N ARG A 358 2.35 16.87 14.79
CA ARG A 358 3.56 17.52 15.32
C ARG A 358 4.81 16.71 15.02
N TYR A 359 5.93 17.40 14.93
CA TYR A 359 7.23 16.81 14.71
C TYR A 359 8.33 17.56 15.47
N THR A 360 9.33 16.84 15.96
CA THR A 360 10.49 17.41 16.65
C THR A 360 11.77 17.02 15.94
N ASP A 361 12.54 18.02 15.50
CA ASP A 361 13.85 17.84 14.89
C ASP A 361 14.96 18.20 15.88
N LYS A 362 15.73 17.20 16.32
CA LYS A 362 16.89 17.36 17.22
C LYS A 362 18.23 17.23 16.50
N THR A 363 18.22 17.11 15.17
CA THR A 363 19.43 16.81 14.38
C THR A 363 20.16 18.06 13.88
N ILE A 364 19.53 19.22 14.04
CA ILE A 364 20.06 20.52 13.62
C ILE A 364 21.04 21.11 14.62
N LYS A 365 21.90 22.01 14.16
CA LYS A 365 22.86 22.75 14.97
C LYS A 365 22.55 24.26 14.95
N PRO A 366 22.92 25.02 16.00
CA PRO A 366 22.76 26.47 16.00
C PRO A 366 23.56 27.16 14.89
N GLY A 367 23.07 28.33 14.46
CA GLY A 367 23.73 29.17 13.46
C GLY A 367 23.35 28.89 12.00
N GLU A 368 22.51 27.89 11.74
CA GLU A 368 21.99 27.59 10.39
C GLU A 368 20.49 27.87 10.28
N LEU A 369 20.06 28.33 9.11
CA LEU A 369 18.65 28.51 8.76
C LEU A 369 18.16 27.29 7.97
N PHE A 370 17.02 26.76 8.37
CA PHE A 370 16.37 25.63 7.74
C PHE A 370 14.96 25.97 7.29
N TYR A 371 14.54 25.35 6.21
CA TYR A 371 13.20 25.44 5.64
C TYR A 371 12.52 24.09 5.77
N TYR A 372 11.32 24.06 6.34
CA TYR A 372 10.55 22.84 6.53
C TYR A 372 9.26 22.86 5.72
N LYS A 373 8.94 21.70 5.16
CA LYS A 373 7.67 21.38 4.50
C LYS A 373 7.12 20.08 5.07
N VAL A 374 5.80 19.98 5.11
CA VAL A 374 5.12 18.77 5.59
C VAL A 374 4.15 18.30 4.51
N PHE A 375 4.19 17.01 4.23
CA PHE A 375 3.36 16.37 3.21
C PHE A 375 2.49 15.31 3.88
N THR A 376 1.20 15.31 3.61
CA THR A 376 0.36 14.16 3.95
C THR A 376 0.66 13.01 3.01
N ILE A 377 0.81 11.81 3.57
CA ILE A 377 1.04 10.56 2.86
C ILE A 377 -0.16 9.65 3.10
N ASP A 378 -0.70 9.03 2.05
CA ASP A 378 -1.75 8.00 2.18
C ASP A 378 -1.18 6.58 2.32
N THR A 379 -2.08 5.61 2.54
CA THR A 379 -1.73 4.19 2.63
C THR A 379 -1.20 3.59 1.32
N ALA A 380 -1.44 4.24 0.18
CA ALA A 380 -0.87 3.87 -1.14
C ALA A 380 0.50 4.51 -1.40
N GLY A 381 0.97 5.39 -0.51
CA GLY A 381 2.23 6.12 -0.62
C GLY A 381 2.17 7.38 -1.47
N ASN A 382 0.98 7.86 -1.85
CA ASN A 382 0.83 9.13 -2.53
C ASN A 382 1.04 10.29 -1.55
N ALA A 383 1.78 11.30 -1.99
CA ALA A 383 2.00 12.53 -1.25
C ALA A 383 1.16 13.67 -1.84
N ALA A 384 0.56 14.49 -0.97
CA ALA A 384 -0.10 15.72 -1.40
C ALA A 384 0.88 16.72 -2.03
N GLU A 385 0.34 17.72 -2.73
CA GLU A 385 1.12 18.91 -3.06
C GLU A 385 1.54 19.66 -1.78
N THR A 386 2.64 20.41 -1.89
CA THR A 386 3.41 20.94 -0.76
C THR A 386 2.57 21.80 0.19
N SER A 387 2.80 21.69 1.50
CA SER A 387 2.40 22.72 2.46
C SER A 387 3.09 24.06 2.18
N ASP A 388 2.61 25.11 2.83
CA ASP A 388 3.41 26.32 3.08
C ASP A 388 4.76 25.95 3.70
N THR A 389 5.76 26.81 3.51
CA THR A 389 7.11 26.62 4.04
C THR A 389 7.30 27.43 5.31
N VAL A 390 7.83 26.81 6.36
CA VAL A 390 8.27 27.53 7.56
C VAL A 390 9.79 27.61 7.60
N ARG A 391 10.32 28.78 7.96
CA ARG A 391 11.76 29.04 8.10
C ARG A 391 12.13 29.10 9.57
N LEU A 392 13.04 28.25 10.02
CA LEU A 392 13.38 28.06 11.42
C LEU A 392 14.88 27.89 11.61
N ALA A 393 15.38 28.32 12.76
CA ALA A 393 16.75 28.12 13.21
C ALA A 393 16.72 27.75 14.69
N LEU A 394 17.70 26.98 15.19
CA LEU A 394 17.86 26.84 16.63
C LEU A 394 18.20 28.19 17.25
N ARG A 395 17.68 28.40 18.46
CA ARG A 395 18.00 29.58 19.25
C ARG A 395 19.42 29.44 19.80
N ASP A 396 20.31 30.33 19.37
CA ASP A 396 21.65 30.38 19.93
C ASP A 396 21.64 31.03 21.32
N GLU A 397 22.24 30.37 22.31
CA GLU A 397 22.35 30.88 23.67
C GLU A 397 23.57 31.79 23.85
N ALA A 398 24.55 31.72 22.94
CA ALA A 398 25.70 32.60 22.96
C ALA A 398 25.32 34.02 22.51
N ILE A 399 25.75 35.02 23.29
CA ILE A 399 25.59 36.43 22.91
C ILE A 399 26.63 36.75 21.83
N LYS A 400 26.18 37.17 20.65
CA LYS A 400 27.04 37.54 19.51
C LYS A 400 27.18 39.05 19.39
N GLU A 401 28.40 39.56 19.48
CA GLU A 401 28.66 40.98 19.23
C GLU A 401 28.43 41.32 17.74
N LEU A 402 27.65 42.36 17.49
CA LEU A 402 27.44 42.88 16.14
C LEU A 402 28.66 43.72 15.71
N PRO A 403 29.08 43.63 14.44
CA PRO A 403 30.14 44.50 13.94
C PRO A 403 29.70 45.96 14.01
N PRO A 404 30.63 46.92 14.17
CA PRO A 404 30.30 48.35 14.21
C PRO A 404 29.61 48.84 12.92
N ARG A 405 29.73 48.09 11.83
CA ARG A 405 29.11 48.40 10.54
C ARG A 405 28.62 47.14 9.84
N ILE A 406 27.42 47.20 9.28
CA ILE A 406 26.77 46.15 8.50
C ILE A 406 26.64 46.64 7.05
N ASP A 407 27.54 46.16 6.20
CA ASP A 407 27.71 46.60 4.80
C ASP A 407 27.10 45.65 3.77
N LYS A 408 26.44 44.57 4.22
CA LYS A 408 25.73 43.62 3.37
C LYS A 408 24.47 43.13 4.06
N ASP A 409 23.50 42.71 3.27
CA ASP A 409 22.25 42.15 3.79
C ASP A 409 22.56 41.05 4.81
N THR A 410 22.01 41.23 6.01
CA THR A 410 22.34 40.41 7.17
C THR A 410 21.05 39.98 7.85
N THR A 411 20.92 38.68 8.10
CA THR A 411 19.82 38.12 8.88
C THR A 411 20.34 37.68 10.24
N LEU A 412 19.75 38.21 11.31
CA LEU A 412 19.94 37.74 12.67
C LEU A 412 18.93 36.63 12.93
N LEU A 413 19.43 35.43 13.20
CA LEU A 413 18.63 34.26 13.56
C LEU A 413 18.13 34.39 15.01
N ALA A 414 17.21 33.53 15.43
CA ALA A 414 16.78 33.49 16.83
C ALA A 414 17.99 33.33 17.78
N GLY A 415 18.10 34.20 18.79
CA GLY A 415 19.26 34.23 19.68
C GLY A 415 19.55 35.63 20.23
N ALA A 416 20.70 35.75 20.88
CA ALA A 416 21.14 36.98 21.54
C ALA A 416 22.26 37.70 20.78
N TYR A 417 22.11 39.00 20.58
CA TYR A 417 23.08 39.86 19.90
C TYR A 417 23.43 41.05 20.78
N LEU A 418 24.67 41.52 20.74
CA LEU A 418 25.15 42.66 21.53
C LEU A 418 25.58 43.81 20.61
N VAL A 419 25.01 44.98 20.85
CA VAL A 419 25.40 46.26 20.25
C VAL A 419 26.35 46.97 21.22
N LYS A 420 27.57 47.28 20.76
CA LYS A 420 28.53 48.13 21.46
C LYS A 420 28.78 49.40 20.65
N GLY A 421 28.80 50.55 21.33
CA GLY A 421 28.90 51.85 20.68
C GLY A 421 27.79 52.03 19.63
N THR A 422 28.09 52.68 18.51
CA THR A 422 27.13 52.82 17.41
C THR A 422 27.34 51.74 16.35
N VAL A 423 26.36 50.86 16.17
CA VAL A 423 26.30 49.93 15.04
C VAL A 423 25.53 50.57 13.89
N THR A 424 26.13 50.64 12.70
CA THR A 424 25.50 51.26 11.52
C THR A 424 25.12 50.23 10.46
N VAL A 425 23.85 50.20 10.04
CA VAL A 425 23.39 49.52 8.83
C VAL A 425 23.54 50.47 7.65
N ALA A 426 24.35 50.11 6.67
CA ALA A 426 24.69 50.97 5.55
C ALA A 426 23.50 51.27 4.61
N SER A 427 23.62 52.34 3.83
CA SER A 427 22.62 52.67 2.80
C SER A 427 22.48 51.54 1.77
N GLY A 428 21.24 51.22 1.41
CA GLY A 428 20.92 50.12 0.48
C GLY A 428 21.04 48.72 1.08
N VAL A 429 21.39 48.58 2.36
CA VAL A 429 21.53 47.29 3.07
C VAL A 429 20.33 47.04 3.97
N THR A 430 19.88 45.79 4.02
CA THR A 430 18.79 45.34 4.90
C THR A 430 19.32 44.50 6.06
N LEU A 431 19.02 44.95 7.28
CA LEU A 431 19.15 44.15 8.49
C LEU A 431 17.81 43.47 8.80
N THR A 432 17.76 42.15 8.74
CA THR A 432 16.57 41.34 9.05
C THR A 432 16.73 40.67 10.41
N LEU A 433 15.75 40.77 11.30
CA LEU A 433 15.71 40.08 12.59
C LEU A 433 14.60 39.03 12.55
N MET A 434 14.96 37.77 12.83
CA MET A 434 13.98 36.69 12.95
C MET A 434 13.20 36.77 14.28
N PRO A 435 12.02 36.16 14.38
CA PRO A 435 11.32 35.99 15.65
C PRO A 435 12.22 35.39 16.74
N ASP A 436 11.96 35.74 18.01
CA ASP A 436 12.79 35.37 19.18
C ASP A 436 14.24 35.93 19.16
N THR A 437 14.52 36.95 18.33
CA THR A 437 15.80 37.69 18.39
C THR A 437 15.80 38.67 19.56
N LYS A 438 16.87 38.64 20.38
CA LYS A 438 17.14 39.61 21.45
C LYS A 438 18.38 40.41 21.11
N VAL A 439 18.22 41.73 21.00
CA VAL A 439 19.31 42.68 20.80
C VAL A 439 19.56 43.40 22.11
N TYR A 440 20.66 43.03 22.76
CA TYR A 440 21.20 43.68 23.94
C TYR A 440 22.02 44.90 23.54
N PHE A 441 21.85 46.00 24.26
CA PHE A 441 22.60 47.23 24.07
C PHE A 441 23.47 47.52 25.29
N ASP A 442 24.75 47.79 25.07
CA ASP A 442 25.64 48.31 26.12
C ASP A 442 25.30 49.78 26.43
N ALA A 443 25.92 50.35 27.48
CA ALA A 443 25.69 51.74 27.86
C ALA A 443 26.01 52.69 26.71
N ASP A 444 25.15 53.69 26.50
CA ASP A 444 25.32 54.76 25.49
C ASP A 444 25.52 54.23 24.06
N SER A 445 25.01 53.02 23.79
CA SER A 445 25.08 52.39 22.47
C SER A 445 23.84 52.68 21.62
N ALA A 446 23.97 52.55 20.30
CA ALA A 446 22.91 52.90 19.35
C ALA A 446 22.91 51.97 18.14
N LEU A 447 21.73 51.73 17.58
CA LEU A 447 21.57 51.11 16.26
C LEU A 447 21.13 52.17 15.26
N LYS A 448 22.01 52.52 14.32
CA LYS A 448 21.76 53.50 13.27
C LYS A 448 21.51 52.80 11.95
N VAL A 449 20.30 52.92 11.44
CA VAL A 449 19.84 52.27 10.21
C VAL A 449 19.78 53.32 9.10
N SER A 450 20.87 53.45 8.36
CA SER A 450 20.91 54.25 7.13
C SER A 450 20.43 53.46 5.91
N GLY A 451 20.07 52.19 6.06
CA GLY A 451 19.42 51.32 5.07
C GLY A 451 18.00 50.93 5.50
N SER A 452 17.70 49.63 5.57
CA SER A 452 16.38 49.11 6.00
C SER A 452 16.49 48.18 7.20
N LEU A 453 15.51 48.22 8.11
CA LEU A 453 15.35 47.27 9.22
C LEU A 453 14.05 46.49 9.04
N VAL A 454 14.15 45.16 8.95
CA VAL A 454 13.00 44.24 8.91
C VAL A 454 13.00 43.41 10.18
N ALA A 455 12.20 43.82 11.17
CA ALA A 455 12.04 43.12 12.45
C ALA A 455 10.59 42.67 12.59
N GLU A 456 10.25 41.52 12.02
CA GLU A 456 8.91 40.96 12.04
C GLU A 456 8.84 39.77 13.00
N GLY A 457 8.55 40.05 14.27
CA GLY A 457 8.24 39.04 15.28
C GLY A 457 6.84 38.47 15.11
N GLU A 458 6.47 37.58 16.03
CA GLU A 458 5.13 36.97 16.09
C GLU A 458 4.54 37.15 17.50
N LYS A 459 3.22 36.94 17.63
CA LYS A 459 2.48 37.09 18.90
C LYS A 459 3.15 36.38 20.08
N ASP A 460 3.73 35.21 19.82
CA ASP A 460 4.35 34.34 20.84
C ASP A 460 5.89 34.34 20.79
N SER A 461 6.49 35.11 19.87
CA SER A 461 7.93 35.15 19.58
C SER A 461 8.37 36.58 19.21
N TRP A 462 8.41 37.44 20.22
CA TRP A 462 8.72 38.86 20.05
C TRP A 462 10.19 39.11 19.72
N ILE A 463 10.47 40.23 19.06
CA ILE A 463 11.83 40.76 18.90
C ILE A 463 12.07 41.80 19.98
N GLU A 464 13.12 41.64 20.78
CA GLU A 464 13.39 42.51 21.93
C GLU A 464 14.66 43.33 21.73
N PHE A 465 14.56 44.64 21.95
CA PHE A 465 15.67 45.60 22.00
C PHE A 465 15.78 46.14 23.43
N ILE A 466 16.80 45.70 24.17
CA ILE A 466 16.87 45.86 25.62
C ILE A 466 18.30 46.19 26.08
N PRO A 467 18.49 46.88 27.23
CA PRO A 467 19.83 47.07 27.76
C PRO A 467 20.44 45.74 28.22
N GLN A 468 21.76 45.61 28.14
CA GLN A 468 22.49 44.43 28.60
C GLN A 468 22.39 44.24 30.12
N LYS A 469 22.18 45.34 30.87
CA LYS A 469 22.02 45.36 32.33
C LYS A 469 20.82 46.25 32.69
N GLU A 470 20.11 45.95 33.77
CA GLU A 470 18.90 46.71 34.11
C GLU A 470 19.14 48.20 34.42
N ASN A 471 20.36 48.54 34.87
CA ASN A 471 20.71 49.90 35.33
C ASN A 471 21.41 50.77 34.29
N ILE A 472 21.51 50.30 33.03
CA ILE A 472 22.10 51.10 31.94
C ILE A 472 21.01 51.47 30.93
N LYS A 473 21.21 52.60 30.25
CA LYS A 473 20.40 53.01 29.11
C LYS A 473 21.25 52.99 27.86
N PHE A 474 20.58 52.77 26.74
CA PHE A 474 21.15 52.93 25.41
C PHE A 474 20.44 54.07 24.68
N ASP A 475 21.09 54.69 23.71
CA ASP A 475 20.61 55.93 23.11
C ASP A 475 19.30 55.73 22.34
N GLY A 476 19.24 54.65 21.54
CA GLY A 476 18.04 54.28 20.80
C GLY A 476 18.31 53.58 19.47
N ILE A 477 17.22 53.42 18.71
CA ILE A 477 17.25 52.95 17.32
C ILE A 477 16.96 54.13 16.40
N TYR A 478 17.88 54.47 15.51
CA TYR A 478 17.80 55.61 14.60
C TYR A 478 17.56 55.13 13.17
N LEU A 479 16.38 55.37 12.63
CA LEU A 479 16.00 55.06 11.25
C LEU A 479 16.24 56.32 10.40
N GLU A 480 17.28 56.33 9.58
CA GLU A 480 17.77 57.53 8.88
C GLU A 480 17.51 57.55 7.36
N SER A 481 17.25 56.41 6.77
CA SER A 481 16.79 56.30 5.38
C SER A 481 16.05 54.97 5.17
N GLY A 482 15.65 54.66 3.94
CA GLY A 482 15.04 53.37 3.58
C GLY A 482 13.65 53.14 4.19
N ALA A 483 13.19 51.90 4.08
CA ALA A 483 11.88 51.46 4.58
C ALA A 483 12.10 50.41 5.67
N SER A 484 11.67 50.74 6.88
CA SER A 484 11.78 49.85 8.04
C SER A 484 10.42 49.34 8.48
N LYS A 485 10.35 48.06 8.83
CA LYS A 485 9.15 47.41 9.34
C LYS A 485 9.44 46.75 10.67
N ILE A 486 8.64 47.08 11.68
CA ILE A 486 8.73 46.49 13.01
C ILE A 486 7.34 45.98 13.39
N ALA A 487 7.23 44.67 13.59
CA ALA A 487 6.01 44.01 14.04
C ALA A 487 6.33 43.11 15.23
N PHE A 488 5.48 43.14 16.28
CA PHE A 488 5.75 42.41 17.53
C PHE A 488 7.15 42.69 18.11
N GLY A 489 7.59 43.94 17.97
CA GLY A 489 8.83 44.45 18.53
C GLY A 489 8.61 45.03 19.92
N ARG A 490 9.60 44.87 20.80
CA ARG A 490 9.65 45.50 22.12
C ARG A 490 10.94 46.28 22.29
N VAL A 491 10.84 47.59 22.49
CA VAL A 491 11.95 48.42 22.92
C VAL A 491 11.77 48.75 24.40
N LYS A 492 12.79 48.52 25.22
CA LYS A 492 12.73 48.81 26.67
C LYS A 492 14.08 49.33 27.13
N GLY A 493 14.10 50.39 27.94
CA GLY A 493 15.32 50.92 28.56
C GLY A 493 16.17 51.83 27.66
N ALA A 494 15.64 52.26 26.51
CA ALA A 494 16.26 53.28 25.68
C ALA A 494 16.12 54.68 26.31
N GLN A 495 17.03 55.61 25.98
CA GLN A 495 16.82 57.04 26.20
C GLN A 495 15.71 57.55 25.29
N THR A 496 15.76 57.20 24.00
CA THR A 496 14.69 57.38 23.01
C THR A 496 14.47 56.06 22.28
N GLY A 497 13.27 55.48 22.33
CA GLY A 497 13.00 54.14 21.78
C GLY A 497 13.36 54.02 20.30
N ILE A 498 12.64 54.77 19.45
CA ILE A 498 12.89 54.83 18.01
C ILE A 498 12.84 56.29 17.54
N THR A 499 13.86 56.69 16.79
CA THR A 499 13.93 58.00 16.12
C THR A 499 13.91 57.80 14.61
N THR A 500 12.98 58.43 13.92
CA THR A 500 12.90 58.40 12.44
C THR A 500 13.29 59.75 11.86
N LYS A 501 14.24 59.77 10.92
CA LYS A 501 14.67 60.96 10.20
C LYS A 501 14.81 60.61 8.72
N ASN A 502 14.03 61.22 7.83
CA ASN A 502 14.08 60.97 6.38
C ASN A 502 13.91 59.48 5.99
N ALA A 503 13.18 58.69 6.79
CA ALA A 503 12.94 57.26 6.58
C ALA A 503 11.45 56.94 6.66
N GLU A 504 11.02 55.87 5.99
CA GLU A 504 9.69 55.30 6.16
C GLU A 504 9.74 54.21 7.25
N ALA A 505 8.80 54.26 8.20
CA ALA A 505 8.72 53.26 9.26
C ALA A 505 7.27 52.80 9.46
N VAL A 506 7.04 51.49 9.32
CA VAL A 506 5.77 50.83 9.64
C VAL A 506 5.94 50.04 10.93
N ILE A 507 5.29 50.51 12.00
CA ILE A 507 5.35 49.86 13.32
C ILE A 507 3.96 49.36 13.70
N THR A 508 3.83 48.05 13.92
CA THR A 508 2.54 47.40 14.21
C THR A 508 2.67 46.44 15.38
N ASN A 509 1.62 46.31 16.20
CA ASN A 509 1.58 45.35 17.32
C ASN A 509 2.83 45.36 18.22
N SER A 510 3.43 46.52 18.45
CA SER A 510 4.74 46.66 19.11
C SER A 510 4.63 47.56 20.35
N VAL A 511 5.60 47.42 21.26
CA VAL A 511 5.74 48.24 22.48
C VAL A 511 7.06 49.00 22.38
N LEU A 512 7.02 50.32 22.45
CA LEU A 512 8.18 51.19 22.25
C LEU A 512 8.59 51.94 23.52
#